data_AF-A0A3M7SQ48-F1
#
_entry.id   AF-A0A3M7SQ48-F1
#
_cell.length_a   1.000
_cell.length_b   1.000
_cell.length_c   1.000
_cell.angle_alpha   90.00
_cell.angle_beta   90.00
_cell.angle_gamma   90.00
#
_symmetry.space_group_name_H-M   'P 1'
#
loop_
_entity.id
_entity.type
_entity.pdbx_description
1 polymer ?
#
loop_
_entity_poly.entity_id
_entity_poly.type
_entity_poly.pdbx_seq_one_letter_code
_entity_poly.pdbx_strand_id
1 'polypeptide(L)'
;MQFENTKFEAELGCLTKPDGSAKFSINDTVLMCGVYGPGEVKLMKEIAERAYVNVMYKPRIGANTNREKLMEYTLRSIIDGIILTNLHPRTAINIILQEIQNDSNFISCALNCACLALLDASIPLRCTFASVSCALIEKENCIVYFPDSKQSAESKVSATFVFDSIEKDVISVNINGVFDQDDFNNLQNNAKQYADTNNNSQNTQNNKQEKVISKDLDKTINLYPLSNYTFGTKDPLYERDSSVVNRFQRMRDEFQSIGMRRSVEAILLVHEHNLPHVLLLQLGNTFFKLPGGELNPNEDHVEGLKRLLNETLGKSDGSSQNNWLIEDTIGNWWRPNFEAPRYPYIPAHVTKPKEHIKLYLVQLGEKAIFAVPRNYKLVAAPLFELYDNAQGYGPIISSLPQVLSR
;
A
#
# COMPACT_ATOMS: atom_id res chain seq x y z
N MET A 1 -3.13 -32.01 16.41
CA MET A 1 -3.20 -30.69 17.08
C MET A 1 -4.55 -30.11 16.75
N GLN A 2 -5.46 -30.07 17.73
CA GLN A 2 -6.69 -29.29 17.57
C GLN A 2 -6.25 -27.83 17.70
N PHE A 3 -6.13 -27.14 16.58
CA PHE A 3 -6.10 -25.69 16.62
C PHE A 3 -7.50 -25.27 17.07
N GLU A 4 -7.66 -24.83 18.31
CA GLU A 4 -8.86 -24.08 18.70
C GLU A 4 -9.04 -22.95 17.68
N ASN A 5 -10.26 -22.82 17.15
CA ASN A 5 -10.64 -21.82 16.14
C ASN A 5 -10.47 -20.42 16.73
N THR A 6 -9.23 -19.93 16.71
CA THR A 6 -8.85 -18.59 17.15
C THR A 6 -9.28 -17.61 16.08
N LYS A 7 -10.16 -16.68 16.47
CA LYS A 7 -10.78 -15.75 15.54
C LYS A 7 -10.00 -14.45 15.54
N PHE A 8 -9.44 -14.11 14.38
CA PHE A 8 -8.74 -12.84 14.16
C PHE A 8 -9.61 -11.93 13.29
N GLU A 9 -9.78 -10.69 13.71
CA GLU A 9 -10.38 -9.63 12.89
C GLU A 9 -9.48 -8.40 12.93
N ALA A 10 -9.20 -7.83 11.76
CA ALA A 10 -8.35 -6.66 11.62
C ALA A 10 -9.01 -5.65 10.68
N GLU A 11 -9.02 -4.38 11.07
CA GLU A 11 -9.52 -3.26 10.28
C GLU A 11 -8.44 -2.17 10.26
N LEU A 12 -7.98 -1.78 9.08
CA LEU A 12 -7.02 -0.68 8.87
C LEU A 12 -7.75 0.63 8.56
N GLY A 13 -7.15 1.78 8.87
CA GLY A 13 -7.73 3.09 8.55
C GLY A 13 -9.02 3.40 9.31
N CYS A 14 -9.21 2.86 10.52
CA CYS A 14 -10.44 3.00 11.30
C CYS A 14 -10.66 4.41 11.88
N LEU A 15 -9.60 5.24 11.96
CA LEU A 15 -9.64 6.60 12.48
C LEU A 15 -9.23 7.61 11.40
N THR A 16 -9.90 8.76 11.37
CA THR A 16 -9.68 9.79 10.32
C THR A 16 -8.65 10.86 10.67
N LYS A 17 -8.25 10.95 11.95
CA LYS A 17 -7.33 11.98 12.46
C LYS A 17 -5.86 11.55 12.58
N PRO A 18 -5.54 10.31 13.00
CA PRO A 18 -4.16 9.83 13.01
C PRO A 18 -3.64 9.64 11.58
N ASP A 19 -2.32 9.62 11.43
CA ASP A 19 -1.65 9.33 10.15
C ASP A 19 -1.80 7.85 9.77
N GLY A 20 -1.86 6.97 10.79
CA GLY A 20 -2.25 5.58 10.60
C GLY A 20 -3.05 5.05 11.77
N SER A 21 -3.94 4.10 11.49
CA SER A 21 -4.80 3.51 12.51
C SER A 21 -5.13 2.06 12.21
N ALA A 22 -5.30 1.29 13.26
CA ALA A 22 -5.74 -0.09 13.16
C ALA A 22 -6.65 -0.44 14.31
N LYS A 23 -7.58 -1.36 14.06
CA LYS A 23 -8.35 -2.04 15.07
C LYS A 23 -8.13 -3.53 14.89
N PHE A 24 -7.78 -4.21 15.97
CA PHE A 24 -7.44 -5.62 15.95
C PHE A 24 -8.18 -6.35 17.06
N SER A 25 -8.72 -7.51 16.72
CA SER A 25 -9.46 -8.40 17.61
C SER A 25 -8.82 -9.78 17.59
N ILE A 26 -8.46 -10.27 18.76
CA ILE A 26 -8.13 -11.68 19.00
C ILE A 26 -9.19 -12.23 19.94
N ASN A 27 -9.99 -13.18 19.47
CA ASN A 27 -11.13 -13.71 20.22
C ASN A 27 -11.99 -12.54 20.76
N ASP A 28 -12.14 -12.41 22.08
CA ASP A 28 -12.88 -11.34 22.75
C ASP A 28 -12.03 -10.11 23.13
N THR A 29 -10.71 -10.13 22.88
CA THR A 29 -9.80 -9.01 23.16
C THR A 29 -9.71 -8.08 21.96
N VAL A 30 -10.22 -6.85 22.12
CA VAL A 30 -10.28 -5.82 21.06
C VAL A 30 -9.48 -4.59 21.47
N LEU A 31 -8.53 -4.20 20.61
CA LEU A 31 -7.72 -3.00 20.76
C LEU A 31 -7.78 -2.13 19.51
N MET A 32 -7.69 -0.83 19.72
CA MET A 32 -7.58 0.17 18.67
C MET A 32 -6.30 0.98 18.87
N CYS A 33 -5.52 1.11 17.80
CA CYS A 33 -4.28 1.85 17.77
C CYS A 33 -4.39 3.05 16.83
N GLY A 34 -3.90 4.20 17.27
CA GLY A 34 -3.69 5.38 16.44
C GLY A 34 -2.23 5.80 16.51
N VAL A 35 -1.63 6.02 15.36
CA VAL A 35 -0.25 6.45 15.20
C VAL A 35 -0.24 7.86 14.63
N TYR A 36 0.57 8.72 15.25
CA TYR A 36 0.74 10.12 14.87
C TYR A 36 2.22 10.41 14.69
N GLY A 37 2.59 10.83 13.49
CA GLY A 37 3.95 11.20 13.14
C GLY A 37 4.46 10.47 11.90
N PRO A 38 5.70 10.79 11.46
CA PRO A 38 6.71 11.58 12.18
C PRO A 38 6.37 13.08 12.21
N GLY A 39 6.22 13.63 13.42
CA GLY A 39 5.81 15.03 13.64
C GLY A 39 6.75 15.81 14.55
N GLU A 40 6.41 17.06 14.85
CA GLU A 40 7.20 17.93 15.72
C GLU A 40 7.23 17.40 17.16
N VAL A 41 8.43 17.37 17.75
CA VAL A 41 8.66 16.93 19.13
C VAL A 41 8.85 18.14 20.04
N LYS A 42 8.42 18.01 21.31
CA LYS A 42 8.72 19.03 22.32
C LYS A 42 10.23 19.05 22.58
N LEU A 43 10.83 20.23 22.67
CA LEU A 43 12.27 20.44 22.93
C LEU A 43 12.86 19.56 24.05
N MET A 44 12.10 19.30 25.12
CA MET A 44 12.55 18.45 26.25
C MET A 44 12.75 16.97 25.87
N LYS A 45 12.02 16.48 24.86
CA LYS A 45 11.99 15.09 24.41
C LYS A 45 12.65 14.92 23.03
N GLU A 46 13.21 16.00 22.49
CA GLU A 46 13.90 15.98 21.21
C GLU A 46 15.21 15.19 21.31
N ILE A 47 15.43 14.29 20.35
CA ILE A 47 16.67 13.55 20.21
C ILE A 47 17.25 13.92 18.84
N ALA A 48 18.51 14.35 18.82
CA ALA A 48 19.13 14.91 17.62
C ALA A 48 19.32 13.85 16.51
N GLU A 49 19.63 12.61 16.88
CA GLU A 49 20.04 11.56 15.94
C GLU A 49 18.90 10.59 15.55
N ARG A 50 17.79 10.59 16.29
CA ARG A 50 16.68 9.65 16.06
C ARG A 50 15.33 10.22 16.47
N ALA A 51 14.26 9.62 15.97
CA ALA A 51 12.90 9.92 16.40
C ALA A 51 12.66 9.52 17.86
N TYR A 52 11.92 10.36 18.60
CA TYR A 52 11.42 10.01 19.92
C TYR A 52 10.13 9.18 19.79
N VAL A 53 10.19 7.90 20.15
CA VAL A 53 9.04 7.00 20.15
C VAL A 53 8.33 7.05 21.50
N ASN A 54 7.04 7.38 21.45
CA ASN A 54 6.18 7.46 22.62
C ASN A 54 5.01 6.51 22.47
N VAL A 55 4.90 5.53 23.37
CA VAL A 55 3.76 4.60 23.42
C VAL A 55 2.92 4.94 24.63
N MET A 56 1.65 5.22 24.41
CA MET A 56 0.66 5.50 25.44
C MET A 56 -0.43 4.44 25.39
N TYR A 57 -0.71 3.82 26.52
CA TYR A 57 -1.75 2.84 26.68
C TYR A 57 -2.87 3.44 27.53
N LYS A 58 -4.09 3.33 27.03
CA LYS A 58 -5.31 3.79 27.68
C LYS A 58 -6.21 2.59 27.98
N PRO A 59 -6.45 2.29 29.26
CA PRO A 59 -7.35 1.20 29.63
C PRO A 59 -8.81 1.55 29.29
N ARG A 60 -9.68 0.54 29.26
CA ARG A 60 -11.12 0.72 29.04
C ARG A 60 -11.77 1.51 30.18
N ILE A 61 -11.36 1.24 31.42
CA ILE A 61 -11.91 1.81 32.65
C ILE A 61 -10.76 2.22 33.56
N GLY A 62 -10.85 3.41 34.14
CA GLY A 62 -9.90 3.90 35.14
C GLY A 62 -8.83 4.83 34.57
N ALA A 63 -8.07 5.42 35.49
CA ALA A 63 -6.91 6.26 35.17
C ALA A 63 -5.64 5.40 35.06
N ASN A 64 -4.62 5.91 34.36
CA ASN A 64 -3.35 5.21 34.19
C ASN A 64 -2.66 5.01 35.55
N THR A 65 -2.70 3.78 36.07
CA THR A 65 -1.95 3.35 37.25
C THR A 65 -0.55 2.85 36.85
N ASN A 66 0.25 2.42 37.83
CA ASN A 66 1.61 1.93 37.58
C ASN A 66 1.64 0.68 36.70
N ARG A 67 0.57 -0.13 36.72
CA ARG A 67 0.44 -1.34 35.91
C ARG A 67 0.38 -1.00 34.41
N GLU A 68 -0.42 -0.02 34.03
CA GLU A 68 -0.53 0.48 32.66
C GLU A 68 0.80 1.08 32.20
N LYS A 69 1.49 1.83 33.07
CA LYS A 69 2.84 2.36 32.77
C LYS A 69 3.87 1.26 32.52
N LEU A 70 3.82 0.14 33.24
CA LEU A 70 4.69 -1.01 33.00
C LEU A 70 4.41 -1.64 31.62
N MET A 71 3.14 -1.71 31.24
CA MET A 71 2.74 -2.18 29.91
C MET A 71 3.21 -1.23 28.81
N GLU A 72 3.05 0.09 28.98
CA GLU A 72 3.60 1.10 28.07
C GLU A 72 5.11 0.96 27.92
N TYR A 73 5.83 0.75 29.01
CA TYR A 73 7.28 0.56 28.99
C TYR A 73 7.67 -0.67 28.16
N THR A 74 6.98 -1.79 28.38
CA THR A 74 7.21 -3.06 27.66
C THR A 74 6.95 -2.89 26.17
N LEU A 75 5.79 -2.33 25.80
CA LEU A 75 5.42 -2.10 24.40
C LEU A 75 6.37 -1.11 23.72
N ARG A 76 6.75 -0.03 24.41
CA ARG A 76 7.70 0.96 23.89
C ARG A 76 9.07 0.33 23.65
N SER A 77 9.57 -0.51 24.56
CA SER A 77 10.88 -1.16 24.40
C SER A 77 10.92 -2.04 23.16
N ILE A 78 9.81 -2.74 22.86
CA ILE A 78 9.71 -3.61 21.68
C ILE A 78 9.58 -2.77 20.42
N ILE A 79 8.64 -1.81 20.38
CA ILE A 79 8.33 -1.03 19.18
C ILE A 79 9.47 -0.07 18.81
N ASP A 80 10.15 0.56 19.79
CA ASP A 80 11.30 1.45 19.55
C ASP A 80 12.49 0.69 18.91
N GLY A 81 12.65 -0.60 19.24
CA GLY A 81 13.69 -1.45 18.63
C GLY A 81 13.40 -1.87 17.19
N ILE A 82 12.14 -1.81 16.76
CA ILE A 82 11.69 -2.24 15.43
C ILE A 82 11.59 -1.06 14.47
N ILE A 83 11.18 0.13 14.94
CA ILE A 83 11.09 1.33 14.11
C ILE A 83 12.50 1.80 13.73
N LEU A 84 12.71 2.15 12.45
CA LEU A 84 13.95 2.77 11.98
C LEU A 84 13.99 4.26 12.35
N THR A 85 14.17 4.52 13.64
CA THR A 85 14.10 5.87 14.22
C THR A 85 15.17 6.84 13.66
N ASN A 86 16.28 6.34 13.14
CA ASN A 86 17.36 7.12 12.52
C ASN A 86 16.93 7.86 11.24
N LEU A 87 15.85 7.42 10.56
CA LEU A 87 15.36 8.06 9.34
C LEU A 87 14.61 9.37 9.63
N HIS A 88 14.23 9.62 10.88
CA HIS A 88 13.44 10.79 11.27
C HIS A 88 14.05 11.51 12.50
N PRO A 89 15.25 12.11 12.38
CA PRO A 89 15.88 12.86 13.47
C PRO A 89 15.03 14.06 13.90
N ARG A 90 15.06 14.40 15.20
CA ARG A 90 14.31 15.55 15.77
C ARG A 90 12.79 15.49 15.58
N THR A 91 12.24 14.30 15.37
CA THR A 91 10.78 14.10 15.27
C THR A 91 10.27 13.26 16.43
N ALA A 92 8.94 13.21 16.59
CA ALA A 92 8.27 12.29 17.47
C ALA A 92 7.28 11.41 16.72
N ILE A 93 7.22 10.15 17.14
CA ILE A 93 6.20 9.18 16.73
C ILE A 93 5.41 8.83 17.99
N ASN A 94 4.14 9.21 18.01
CA ASN A 94 3.23 8.94 19.12
C ASN A 94 2.27 7.82 18.75
N ILE A 95 2.31 6.73 19.51
CA ILE A 95 1.49 5.54 19.33
C ILE A 95 0.54 5.48 20.52
N ILE A 96 -0.77 5.53 20.25
CA ILE A 96 -1.81 5.50 21.27
C ILE A 96 -2.63 4.22 21.10
N LEU A 97 -2.56 3.35 22.12
CA LEU A 97 -3.31 2.11 22.19
C LEU A 97 -4.49 2.28 23.15
N GLN A 98 -5.70 2.17 22.63
CA GLN A 98 -6.94 2.18 23.39
C GLN A 98 -7.50 0.77 23.50
N GLU A 99 -7.65 0.28 24.72
CA GLU A 99 -8.37 -0.97 24.97
C GLU A 99 -9.88 -0.75 24.91
N ILE A 100 -10.56 -1.60 24.14
CA ILE A 100 -12.02 -1.65 24.05
C ILE A 100 -12.52 -2.82 24.91
N GLN A 101 -11.88 -3.98 24.78
CA GLN A 101 -12.19 -5.19 25.55
C GLN A 101 -10.91 -6.02 25.74
N ASN A 102 -10.76 -6.65 26.90
CA ASN A 102 -9.57 -7.42 27.24
C ASN A 102 -9.97 -8.71 27.94
N ASP A 103 -9.55 -9.82 27.31
CA ASP A 103 -9.72 -11.18 27.79
C ASP A 103 -8.34 -11.87 27.83
N SER A 104 -7.44 -11.33 28.67
CA SER A 104 -6.09 -11.82 28.99
C SER A 104 -5.01 -11.74 27.90
N ASN A 105 -5.36 -11.57 26.62
CA ASN A 105 -4.39 -11.51 25.51
C ASN A 105 -3.93 -10.08 25.14
N PHE A 106 -3.84 -9.19 26.12
CA PHE A 106 -3.58 -7.76 25.90
C PHE A 106 -2.26 -7.49 25.15
N ILE A 107 -1.12 -8.03 25.64
CA ILE A 107 0.21 -7.68 25.09
C ILE A 107 0.30 -8.10 23.61
N SER A 108 -0.20 -9.29 23.29
CA SER A 108 -0.20 -9.79 21.91
C SER A 108 -1.11 -8.97 21.01
N CYS A 109 -2.34 -8.68 21.46
CA CYS A 109 -3.28 -7.88 20.67
C CYS A 109 -2.76 -6.45 20.46
N ALA A 110 -2.16 -5.85 21.49
CA ALA A 110 -1.57 -4.52 21.43
C ALA A 110 -0.40 -4.43 20.44
N LEU A 111 0.51 -5.41 20.44
CA LEU A 111 1.65 -5.46 19.53
C LEU A 111 1.21 -5.67 18.07
N ASN A 112 0.29 -6.61 17.82
CA ASN A 112 -0.22 -6.86 16.48
C ASN A 112 -1.00 -5.63 15.95
N CYS A 113 -1.81 -4.99 16.80
CA CYS A 113 -2.51 -3.76 16.45
C CYS A 113 -1.54 -2.59 16.16
N ALA A 114 -0.48 -2.46 16.97
CA ALA A 114 0.55 -1.44 16.73
C ALA A 114 1.31 -1.69 15.43
N CYS A 115 1.69 -2.93 15.11
CA CYS A 115 2.34 -3.27 13.84
C CYS A 115 1.47 -2.86 12.65
N LEU A 116 0.17 -3.19 12.69
CA LEU A 116 -0.78 -2.83 11.63
C LEU A 116 -0.95 -1.31 11.50
N ALA A 117 -1.05 -0.58 12.61
CA ALA A 117 -1.19 0.86 12.57
C ALA A 117 0.10 1.59 12.11
N LEU A 118 1.28 1.03 12.42
CA LEU A 118 2.56 1.55 11.93
C LEU A 118 2.71 1.35 10.42
N LEU A 119 2.21 0.22 9.90
CA LEU A 119 2.15 -0.05 8.46
C LEU A 119 1.19 0.91 7.74
N ASP A 120 0.00 1.14 8.30
CA ASP A 120 -0.97 2.11 7.77
C ASP A 120 -0.39 3.53 7.76
N ALA A 121 0.35 3.90 8.81
CA ALA A 121 1.06 5.19 8.91
C ALA A 121 2.27 5.30 7.98
N SER A 122 2.64 4.22 7.25
CA SER A 122 3.81 4.15 6.39
C SER A 122 5.13 4.52 7.10
N ILE A 123 5.25 4.18 8.39
CA ILE A 123 6.47 4.42 9.16
C ILE A 123 7.49 3.34 8.83
N PRO A 124 8.74 3.69 8.49
CA PRO A 124 9.78 2.71 8.21
C PRO A 124 10.07 1.79 9.42
N LEU A 125 9.89 0.49 9.22
CA LEU A 125 10.22 -0.56 10.18
C LEU A 125 11.42 -1.36 9.68
N ARG A 126 12.26 -1.87 10.59
CA ARG A 126 13.30 -2.84 10.25
C ARG A 126 12.68 -4.13 9.71
N CYS A 127 11.59 -4.55 10.32
CA CYS A 127 10.81 -5.73 9.97
C CYS A 127 9.36 -5.56 10.44
N THR A 128 8.44 -6.30 9.83
CA THR A 128 7.12 -6.51 10.44
C THR A 128 7.21 -7.63 11.46
N PHE A 129 6.35 -7.60 12.45
CA PHE A 129 6.37 -8.55 13.56
C PHE A 129 4.98 -9.06 13.87
N ALA A 130 4.92 -10.31 14.32
CA ALA A 130 3.70 -10.95 14.78
C ALA A 130 3.92 -11.50 16.18
N SER A 131 2.96 -11.27 17.06
CA SER A 131 2.97 -11.78 18.42
C SER A 131 1.96 -12.89 18.62
N VAL A 132 2.38 -13.92 19.34
CA VAL A 132 1.60 -15.11 19.67
C VAL A 132 1.59 -15.28 21.18
N SER A 133 0.39 -15.31 21.77
CA SER A 133 0.18 -15.66 23.16
C SER A 133 -0.02 -17.16 23.28
N CYS A 134 0.70 -17.82 24.18
CA CYS A 134 0.59 -19.24 24.48
C CYS A 134 0.47 -19.43 25.99
N ALA A 135 -0.32 -20.40 26.42
CA ALA A 135 -0.36 -20.82 27.81
C ALA A 135 -0.25 -22.34 27.92
N LEU A 136 0.42 -22.80 28.98
CA LEU A 136 0.54 -24.21 29.33
C LEU A 136 -0.43 -24.53 30.47
N ILE A 137 -1.39 -25.43 30.22
CA ILE A 137 -2.38 -25.86 31.23
C ILE A 137 -1.87 -27.11 31.95
N GLU A 138 -1.83 -27.04 33.28
CA GLU A 138 -1.19 -28.05 34.14
C GLU A 138 -1.91 -29.41 34.14
N LYS A 139 -3.24 -29.43 33.99
CA LYS A 139 -4.04 -30.66 34.08
C LYS A 139 -3.90 -31.59 32.87
N GLU A 140 -3.56 -31.06 31.70
CA GLU A 140 -3.54 -31.80 30.44
C GLU A 140 -2.19 -31.76 29.72
N ASN A 141 -1.22 -31.01 30.24
CA ASN A 141 0.07 -30.72 29.59
C ASN A 141 -0.09 -30.27 28.12
N CYS A 142 -1.17 -29.54 27.86
CA CYS A 142 -1.54 -29.04 26.54
C CYS A 142 -1.17 -27.55 26.44
N ILE A 143 -0.71 -27.15 25.26
CA ILE A 143 -0.44 -25.76 24.93
C ILE A 143 -1.68 -25.20 24.26
N VAL A 144 -2.22 -24.13 24.84
CA VAL A 144 -3.34 -23.38 24.28
C VAL A 144 -2.80 -22.06 23.72
N TYR A 145 -3.22 -21.74 22.50
CA TYR A 145 -2.88 -20.49 21.83
C TYR A 145 -3.97 -19.46 22.09
N PHE A 146 -3.58 -18.24 22.44
CA PHE A 146 -4.48 -17.14 22.82
C PHE A 146 -5.53 -17.58 23.86
N PRO A 147 -5.08 -17.96 25.07
CA PRO A 147 -5.97 -18.45 26.12
C PRO A 147 -7.03 -17.41 26.51
N ASP A 148 -8.24 -17.86 26.81
CA ASP A 148 -9.27 -16.99 27.40
C ASP A 148 -8.98 -16.71 28.88
N SER A 149 -9.65 -15.74 29.49
CA SER A 149 -9.43 -15.39 30.92
C SER A 149 -9.54 -16.57 31.89
N LYS A 150 -10.39 -17.57 31.59
CA LYS A 150 -10.52 -18.79 32.40
C LYS A 150 -9.31 -19.71 32.24
N GLN A 151 -8.88 -19.93 31.00
CA GLN A 151 -7.72 -20.77 30.68
C GLN A 151 -6.43 -20.13 31.20
N SER A 152 -6.32 -18.80 31.14
CA SER A 152 -5.18 -18.07 31.71
C SER A 152 -5.10 -18.22 33.23
N ALA A 153 -6.24 -18.26 33.94
CA ALA A 153 -6.26 -18.47 35.39
C ALA A 153 -5.86 -19.89 35.81
N GLU A 154 -6.13 -20.89 34.95
CA GLU A 154 -5.75 -22.29 35.17
C GLU A 154 -4.35 -22.64 34.62
N SER A 155 -3.69 -21.69 33.94
CA SER A 155 -2.39 -21.91 33.32
C SER A 155 -1.24 -21.89 34.35
N LYS A 156 -0.29 -22.82 34.19
CA LYS A 156 0.99 -22.84 34.94
C LYS A 156 1.90 -21.71 34.46
N VAL A 157 1.91 -21.49 33.13
CA VAL A 157 2.78 -20.54 32.43
C VAL A 157 1.97 -19.88 31.33
N SER A 158 2.05 -18.55 31.25
CA SER A 158 1.60 -17.77 30.10
C SER A 158 2.78 -17.03 29.49
N ALA A 159 2.93 -17.14 28.18
CA ALA A 159 4.05 -16.59 27.44
C ALA A 159 3.56 -15.89 26.17
N THR A 160 3.97 -14.64 25.97
CA THR A 160 3.80 -13.91 24.72
C THR A 160 5.15 -13.85 24.00
N PHE A 161 5.20 -14.44 22.81
CA PHE A 161 6.37 -14.39 21.94
C PHE A 161 6.13 -13.39 20.81
N VAL A 162 7.15 -12.63 20.45
CA VAL A 162 7.15 -11.71 19.31
C VAL A 162 8.16 -12.20 18.30
N PHE A 163 7.70 -12.49 17.09
CA PHE A 163 8.53 -13.02 16.01
C PHE A 163 8.73 -11.98 14.93
N ASP A 164 9.96 -11.92 14.41
CA ASP A 164 10.30 -11.22 13.18
C ASP A 164 9.72 -11.97 11.95
N SER A 165 9.16 -11.25 10.99
CA SER A 165 8.69 -11.79 9.71
C SER A 165 9.83 -12.25 8.78
N ILE A 166 10.99 -11.62 8.84
CA ILE A 166 12.12 -11.84 7.92
C ILE A 166 13.02 -12.95 8.46
N GLU A 167 13.63 -12.73 9.62
CA GLU A 167 14.59 -13.66 10.22
C GLU A 167 13.89 -14.84 10.94
N LYS A 168 12.59 -14.71 11.23
CA LYS A 168 11.81 -15.67 12.05
C LYS A 168 12.40 -15.91 13.43
N ASP A 169 13.17 -14.94 13.92
CA ASP A 169 13.76 -14.95 15.23
C ASP A 169 12.86 -14.23 16.24
N VAL A 170 13.10 -14.53 17.52
CA VAL A 170 12.33 -13.97 18.63
C VAL A 170 12.88 -12.61 18.98
N ILE A 171 12.06 -11.57 18.82
CA ILE A 171 12.40 -10.19 19.17
C ILE A 171 12.28 -9.99 20.68
N SER A 172 11.20 -10.48 21.27
CA SER A 172 10.91 -10.33 22.69
C SER A 172 10.06 -11.49 23.19
N VAL A 173 10.26 -11.84 24.46
CA VAL A 173 9.41 -12.78 25.18
C VAL A 173 8.95 -12.15 26.48
N ASN A 174 7.65 -12.20 26.73
CA ASN A 174 7.07 -11.87 28.03
C ASN A 174 6.48 -13.14 28.62
N ILE A 175 7.02 -13.61 29.75
CA ILE A 175 6.57 -14.84 30.41
C ILE A 175 6.14 -14.52 31.83
N ASN A 176 5.00 -15.08 32.21
CA ASN A 176 4.46 -15.06 33.55
C ASN A 176 4.20 -16.50 34.00
N GLY A 177 4.62 -16.84 35.22
CA GLY A 177 4.44 -18.17 35.80
C GLY A 177 5.76 -18.88 36.10
N VAL A 178 5.67 -20.15 36.48
CA VAL A 178 6.81 -20.99 36.86
C VAL A 178 7.05 -22.01 35.76
N PHE A 179 8.23 -21.98 35.15
CA PHE A 179 8.56 -22.80 33.98
C PHE A 179 9.95 -23.40 34.08
N ASP A 180 10.11 -24.58 33.48
CA ASP A 180 11.41 -25.22 33.27
C ASP A 180 11.99 -24.88 31.89
N GLN A 181 13.27 -25.19 31.66
CA GLN A 181 13.91 -24.94 30.36
C GLN A 181 13.23 -25.72 29.23
N ASP A 182 12.75 -26.93 29.51
CA ASP A 182 12.04 -27.76 28.54
C ASP A 182 10.66 -27.17 28.22
N ASP A 183 9.95 -26.63 29.23
CA ASP A 183 8.68 -25.91 29.04
C ASP A 183 8.87 -24.70 28.12
N PHE A 184 9.95 -23.93 28.35
CA PHE A 184 10.29 -22.76 27.51
C PHE A 184 10.57 -23.15 26.06
N ASN A 185 11.44 -24.14 25.84
CA ASN A 185 11.79 -24.61 24.49
C ASN A 185 10.56 -25.16 23.76
N ASN A 186 9.69 -25.88 24.49
CA ASN A 186 8.45 -26.42 23.94
C ASN A 186 7.47 -25.30 23.55
N LEU A 187 7.27 -24.30 24.42
CA LEU A 187 6.43 -23.13 24.12
C LEU A 187 6.96 -22.34 22.92
N GLN A 188 8.27 -22.08 22.87
CA GLN A 188 8.89 -21.31 21.78
C GLN A 188 8.72 -22.01 20.42
N ASN A 189 8.97 -23.32 20.36
CA ASN A 189 8.86 -24.08 19.11
C ASN A 189 7.41 -24.15 18.61
N ASN A 190 6.45 -24.37 19.51
CA ASN A 190 5.04 -24.41 19.17
C ASN A 190 4.50 -23.03 18.77
N ALA A 191 4.94 -21.97 19.43
CA ALA A 191 4.61 -20.59 19.08
C ALA A 191 5.16 -20.21 17.69
N LYS A 192 6.40 -20.61 17.39
CA LYS A 192 7.02 -20.40 16.07
C LYS A 192 6.27 -21.15 14.96
N GLN A 193 5.93 -22.42 15.20
CA GLN A 193 5.11 -23.20 14.27
C GLN A 193 3.73 -22.59 14.04
N TYR A 194 3.10 -22.08 15.10
CA TYR A 194 1.80 -21.42 14.99
C TYR A 194 1.89 -20.10 14.20
N ALA A 195 2.92 -19.27 14.45
CA ALA A 195 3.18 -18.06 13.67
C ALA A 195 3.38 -18.36 12.18
N ASP A 196 4.14 -19.42 11.86
CA ASP A 196 4.34 -19.88 10.48
C ASP A 196 3.06 -20.44 9.84
N THR A 197 2.22 -21.12 10.63
CA THR A 197 0.98 -21.72 10.14
C THR A 197 -0.09 -20.67 9.85
N ASN A 198 -0.20 -19.60 10.64
CA ASN A 198 -1.13 -18.50 10.35
C ASN A 198 -0.73 -17.71 9.10
N ASN A 199 0.57 -17.56 8.83
CA ASN A 199 1.05 -17.00 7.55
C ASN A 199 0.65 -17.89 6.36
N ASN A 200 0.53 -19.21 6.55
CA ASN A 200 0.17 -20.15 5.48
C ASN A 200 -1.34 -20.46 5.39
N SER A 201 -2.11 -20.32 6.48
CA SER A 201 -3.54 -20.69 6.53
C SER A 201 -4.44 -19.60 5.93
N GLN A 202 -3.98 -18.35 5.89
CA GLN A 202 -4.59 -17.31 5.07
C GLN A 202 -4.53 -17.65 3.57
N ASN A 203 -3.55 -18.47 3.13
CA ASN A 203 -3.39 -18.84 1.71
C ASN A 203 -4.50 -19.72 1.12
N THR A 204 -5.44 -20.24 1.92
CA THR A 204 -6.44 -21.20 1.41
C THR A 204 -7.83 -20.60 1.19
N GLN A 205 -8.22 -19.56 1.94
CA GLN A 205 -9.47 -18.82 1.70
C GLN A 205 -9.26 -17.50 0.92
N ASN A 206 -8.02 -17.01 0.87
CA ASN A 206 -7.66 -15.84 0.07
C ASN A 206 -7.33 -16.15 -1.38
N ASN A 207 -7.50 -17.38 -1.89
CA ASN A 207 -7.18 -17.71 -3.30
C ASN A 207 -7.95 -16.92 -4.38
N LYS A 208 -8.89 -16.03 -4.00
CA LYS A 208 -9.47 -15.00 -4.88
C LYS A 208 -9.01 -13.55 -4.59
N GLN A 209 -8.40 -13.27 -3.44
CA GLN A 209 -7.94 -11.93 -3.03
C GLN A 209 -6.40 -11.80 -2.91
N GLU A 210 -5.66 -12.87 -2.62
CA GLU A 210 -4.19 -12.87 -2.49
C GLU A 210 -3.43 -12.74 -3.80
N LYS A 211 -4.09 -12.89 -4.96
CA LYS A 211 -3.46 -12.53 -6.24
C LYS A 211 -3.19 -11.03 -6.39
N VAL A 212 -3.69 -10.20 -5.47
CA VAL A 212 -3.66 -8.73 -5.58
C VAL A 212 -2.67 -8.06 -4.63
N ILE A 213 -2.23 -8.68 -3.52
CA ILE A 213 -1.51 -7.94 -2.45
C ILE A 213 -0.02 -8.35 -2.30
N SER A 214 0.40 -9.53 -2.76
CA SER A 214 1.80 -10.01 -2.59
C SER A 214 2.78 -9.59 -3.70
N LYS A 215 2.38 -8.74 -4.65
CA LYS A 215 3.23 -8.31 -5.78
C LYS A 215 3.99 -6.99 -5.57
N ASP A 216 3.71 -6.26 -4.50
CA ASP A 216 4.07 -4.83 -4.40
C ASP A 216 5.30 -4.51 -3.53
N LEU A 217 6.07 -5.50 -3.06
CA LEU A 217 7.28 -5.20 -2.27
C LEU A 217 8.56 -4.97 -3.08
N ASP A 218 8.58 -5.23 -4.39
CA ASP A 218 9.58 -4.74 -5.36
C ASP A 218 9.16 -5.27 -6.74
N LYS A 219 8.32 -4.51 -7.45
CA LYS A 219 7.78 -4.96 -8.73
C LYS A 219 8.83 -4.77 -9.82
N THR A 220 9.59 -5.83 -10.10
CA THR A 220 10.59 -5.81 -11.17
C THR A 220 9.93 -5.66 -12.54
N ILE A 221 10.26 -4.59 -13.26
CA ILE A 221 9.81 -4.34 -14.63
C ILE A 221 10.99 -4.47 -15.58
N ASN A 222 10.85 -5.32 -16.59
CA ASN A 222 11.86 -5.45 -17.64
C ASN A 222 11.74 -4.28 -18.63
N LEU A 223 12.83 -3.52 -18.77
CA LEU A 223 12.97 -2.51 -19.80
C LEU A 223 13.91 -3.05 -20.89
N TYR A 224 13.63 -2.66 -22.13
CA TYR A 224 14.48 -3.00 -23.28
C TYR A 224 14.99 -1.75 -23.99
N PRO A 225 16.12 -1.85 -24.73
CA PRO A 225 16.71 -0.72 -25.43
C PRO A 225 15.74 -0.06 -26.41
N LEU A 226 15.76 1.27 -26.52
CA LEU A 226 14.95 2.01 -27.50
C LEU A 226 15.14 1.48 -28.94
N SER A 227 16.35 1.03 -29.28
CA SER A 227 16.69 0.45 -30.60
C SER A 227 15.96 -0.85 -30.94
N ASN A 228 15.38 -1.56 -29.96
CA ASN A 228 14.59 -2.77 -30.19
C ASN A 228 13.20 -2.48 -30.76
N TYR A 229 12.76 -1.23 -30.69
CA TYR A 229 11.43 -0.81 -31.13
C TYR A 229 11.50 -0.11 -32.48
N THR A 230 10.61 -0.48 -33.38
CA THR A 230 10.52 0.15 -34.71
C THR A 230 9.23 0.94 -34.85
N PHE A 231 9.34 2.10 -35.47
CA PHE A 231 8.24 3.05 -35.61
C PHE A 231 7.82 3.13 -37.07
N GLY A 232 6.71 2.47 -37.40
CA GLY A 232 6.01 2.62 -38.68
C GLY A 232 5.07 3.82 -38.65
N THR A 233 4.60 4.24 -39.82
CA THR A 233 3.60 5.31 -39.96
C THR A 233 2.26 4.74 -40.44
N LYS A 234 1.16 5.30 -39.95
CA LYS A 234 -0.21 5.00 -40.41
C LYS A 234 -1.02 6.28 -40.65
N ASP A 235 -2.27 6.11 -41.09
CA ASP A 235 -3.17 7.23 -41.35
C ASP A 235 -3.33 8.15 -40.13
N PRO A 236 -3.50 9.47 -40.35
CA PRO A 236 -3.59 10.44 -39.27
C PRO A 236 -4.81 10.18 -38.38
N LEU A 237 -4.62 10.39 -37.08
CA LEU A 237 -5.67 10.24 -36.06
C LEU A 237 -6.06 11.62 -35.53
N TYR A 238 -7.25 12.09 -35.87
CA TYR A 238 -7.73 13.41 -35.45
C TYR A 238 -8.42 13.34 -34.08
N GLU A 239 -8.19 14.36 -33.25
CA GLU A 239 -8.90 14.53 -31.99
C GLU A 239 -10.40 14.78 -32.26
N ARG A 240 -11.28 14.26 -31.39
CA ARG A 240 -12.73 14.42 -31.55
C ARG A 240 -13.18 15.89 -31.46
N ASP A 241 -12.50 16.66 -30.60
CA ASP A 241 -12.85 18.03 -30.31
C ASP A 241 -11.94 19.00 -31.07
N SER A 242 -12.52 19.87 -31.89
CA SER A 242 -11.79 20.86 -32.68
C SER A 242 -11.22 22.02 -31.84
N SER A 243 -11.68 22.18 -30.59
CA SER A 243 -11.21 23.21 -29.67
C SER A 243 -11.38 22.79 -28.21
N VAL A 244 -10.64 23.45 -27.32
CA VAL A 244 -10.75 23.26 -25.87
C VAL A 244 -12.16 23.60 -25.37
N VAL A 245 -12.80 24.60 -25.97
CA VAL A 245 -14.18 25.02 -25.63
C VAL A 245 -15.16 23.88 -25.97
N ASN A 246 -15.05 23.31 -27.17
CA ASN A 246 -15.91 22.21 -27.61
C ASN A 246 -15.72 20.97 -26.74
N ARG A 247 -14.46 20.70 -26.32
CA ARG A 247 -14.15 19.60 -25.39
C ARG A 247 -14.88 19.75 -24.05
N PHE A 248 -14.85 20.94 -23.44
CA PHE A 248 -15.53 21.17 -22.17
C PHE A 248 -17.05 21.21 -22.32
N GLN A 249 -17.57 21.67 -23.46
CA GLN A 249 -19.01 21.62 -23.74
C GLN A 249 -19.49 20.15 -23.83
N ARG A 250 -18.83 19.33 -24.65
CA ARG A 250 -19.12 17.89 -24.74
C ARG A 250 -19.01 17.20 -23.39
N MET A 251 -18.02 17.57 -22.58
CA MET A 251 -17.89 17.03 -21.22
C MET A 251 -19.08 17.37 -20.33
N ARG A 252 -19.67 18.57 -20.45
CA ARG A 252 -20.90 18.94 -19.70
C ARG A 252 -22.08 18.11 -20.16
N ASP A 253 -22.25 17.95 -21.48
CA ASP A 253 -23.38 17.25 -22.07
C ASP A 253 -23.34 15.74 -21.75
N GLU A 254 -22.15 15.13 -21.85
CA GLU A 254 -21.91 13.74 -21.43
C GLU A 254 -22.10 13.56 -19.93
N PHE A 255 -21.66 14.51 -19.10
CA PHE A 255 -21.81 14.40 -17.65
C PHE A 255 -23.28 14.34 -17.21
N GLN A 256 -24.18 15.00 -17.94
CA GLN A 256 -25.62 14.93 -17.67
C GLN A 256 -26.24 13.58 -18.04
N SER A 257 -25.71 12.89 -19.05
CA SER A 257 -26.27 11.65 -19.58
C SER A 257 -25.66 10.39 -18.97
N ILE A 258 -24.33 10.35 -18.85
CA ILE A 258 -23.57 9.15 -18.41
C ILE A 258 -22.81 9.36 -17.09
N GLY A 259 -22.79 10.58 -16.55
CA GLY A 259 -22.11 10.90 -15.30
C GLY A 259 -20.61 11.15 -15.47
N MET A 260 -19.80 10.76 -14.48
CA MET A 260 -18.36 11.03 -14.47
C MET A 260 -17.66 10.37 -15.66
N ARG A 261 -16.90 11.16 -16.43
CA ARG A 261 -16.06 10.65 -17.52
C ARG A 261 -14.95 9.75 -16.96
N ARG A 262 -14.76 8.58 -17.54
CA ARG A 262 -13.69 7.64 -17.20
C ARG A 262 -12.66 7.63 -18.32
N SER A 263 -11.41 7.94 -17.97
CA SER A 263 -10.29 8.03 -18.91
C SER A 263 -9.16 7.12 -18.43
N VAL A 264 -8.43 6.53 -19.38
CA VAL A 264 -7.27 5.67 -19.09
C VAL A 264 -6.09 6.10 -19.94
N GLU A 265 -4.91 6.15 -19.34
CA GLU A 265 -3.65 6.51 -20.01
C GLU A 265 -2.59 5.44 -19.71
N ALA A 266 -1.83 5.07 -20.74
CA ALA A 266 -0.77 4.08 -20.67
C ALA A 266 0.61 4.74 -20.57
N ILE A 267 1.45 4.16 -19.72
CA ILE A 267 2.85 4.54 -19.56
C ILE A 267 3.69 3.39 -20.08
N LEU A 268 4.39 3.66 -21.17
CA LEU A 268 5.24 2.72 -21.88
C LEU A 268 6.68 3.14 -21.63
N LEU A 269 7.49 2.21 -21.11
CA LEU A 269 8.88 2.48 -20.74
C LEU A 269 9.85 1.73 -21.64
N VAL A 270 10.93 2.41 -21.98
CA VAL A 270 12.12 1.86 -22.65
C VAL A 270 13.35 2.38 -21.92
N HIS A 271 14.53 1.85 -22.24
CA HIS A 271 15.77 2.47 -21.76
C HIS A 271 16.71 2.82 -22.91
N GLU A 272 17.50 3.87 -22.70
CA GLU A 272 18.64 4.21 -23.53
C GLU A 272 19.80 4.51 -22.59
N HIS A 273 20.97 3.89 -22.80
CA HIS A 273 22.12 4.04 -21.90
C HIS A 273 21.79 3.76 -20.40
N ASN A 274 20.93 2.78 -20.14
CA ASN A 274 20.41 2.42 -18.81
C ASN A 274 19.62 3.52 -18.09
N LEU A 275 19.14 4.54 -18.82
CA LEU A 275 18.23 5.55 -18.31
C LEU A 275 16.81 5.23 -18.77
N PRO A 276 15.81 5.18 -17.87
CA PRO A 276 14.43 4.99 -18.26
C PRO A 276 13.90 6.19 -19.05
N HIS A 277 13.18 5.91 -20.13
CA HIS A 277 12.49 6.89 -20.97
C HIS A 277 11.02 6.52 -21.09
N VAL A 278 10.14 7.53 -21.01
CA VAL A 278 8.70 7.39 -21.21
C VAL A 278 8.38 7.69 -22.68
N LEU A 279 7.62 6.81 -23.34
CA LEU A 279 7.14 7.09 -24.70
C LEU A 279 5.94 8.03 -24.67
N LEU A 280 6.06 9.18 -25.33
CA LEU A 280 5.04 10.23 -25.40
C LEU A 280 4.64 10.50 -26.86
N LEU A 281 3.36 10.77 -27.08
CA LEU A 281 2.85 11.28 -28.35
C LEU A 281 2.98 12.80 -28.36
N GLN A 282 3.84 13.32 -29.22
CA GLN A 282 4.03 14.73 -29.48
C GLN A 282 3.12 15.19 -30.63
N LEU A 283 2.36 16.26 -30.39
CA LEU A 283 1.53 16.95 -31.38
C LEU A 283 2.02 18.40 -31.52
N GLY A 284 2.54 18.76 -32.69
CA GLY A 284 3.22 20.05 -32.85
C GLY A 284 4.51 20.13 -32.01
N ASN A 285 4.84 21.31 -31.49
CA ASN A 285 6.12 21.53 -30.81
C ASN A 285 6.05 21.35 -29.28
N THR A 286 4.94 21.75 -28.65
CA THR A 286 4.86 21.89 -27.18
C THR A 286 3.77 21.02 -26.54
N PHE A 287 3.02 20.23 -27.31
CA PHE A 287 1.94 19.42 -26.77
C PHE A 287 2.34 17.95 -26.73
N PHE A 288 2.38 17.39 -25.52
CA PHE A 288 2.70 15.99 -25.28
C PHE A 288 1.54 15.30 -24.59
N LYS A 289 1.27 14.05 -24.98
CA LYS A 289 0.24 13.23 -24.35
C LYS A 289 0.71 11.79 -24.17
N LEU A 290 0.17 11.14 -23.15
CA LEU A 290 0.26 9.70 -23.01
C LEU A 290 -0.71 9.03 -24.00
N PRO A 291 -0.36 7.86 -24.55
CA PRO A 291 -1.31 7.08 -25.33
C PRO A 291 -2.44 6.57 -24.43
N GLY A 292 -3.68 6.71 -24.88
CA GLY A 292 -4.85 6.47 -24.05
C GLY A 292 -6.06 7.25 -24.55
N GLY A 293 -7.07 7.40 -23.70
CA GLY A 293 -8.30 8.08 -24.06
C GLY A 293 -9.50 7.76 -23.17
N GLU A 294 -10.68 8.07 -23.70
CA GLU A 294 -11.96 7.94 -23.01
C GLU A 294 -12.51 6.52 -23.16
N LEU A 295 -13.03 5.97 -22.06
CA LEU A 295 -13.71 4.69 -22.02
C LEU A 295 -15.17 4.82 -22.45
N ASN A 296 -15.69 3.77 -23.08
CA ASN A 296 -17.12 3.67 -23.35
C ASN A 296 -17.90 3.41 -22.04
N PRO A 297 -19.21 3.74 -21.99
CA PRO A 297 -20.05 3.40 -20.84
C PRO A 297 -19.98 1.90 -20.54
N ASN A 298 -19.74 1.56 -19.27
CA ASN A 298 -19.58 0.18 -18.77
C ASN A 298 -18.39 -0.62 -19.36
N GLU A 299 -17.46 0.02 -20.05
CA GLU A 299 -16.22 -0.63 -20.50
C GLU A 299 -15.28 -0.87 -19.31
N ASP A 300 -14.60 -2.02 -19.32
CA ASP A 300 -13.53 -2.31 -18.37
C ASP A 300 -12.29 -1.44 -18.66
N HIS A 301 -11.57 -1.04 -17.61
CA HIS A 301 -10.43 -0.13 -17.75
C HIS A 301 -9.27 -0.77 -18.54
N VAL A 302 -8.99 -2.05 -18.29
CA VAL A 302 -7.87 -2.76 -18.91
C VAL A 302 -8.18 -3.04 -20.38
N GLU A 303 -9.37 -3.59 -20.66
CA GLU A 303 -9.77 -3.88 -22.05
C GLU A 303 -9.95 -2.61 -22.89
N GLY A 304 -10.51 -1.55 -22.30
CA GLY A 304 -10.60 -0.25 -22.97
C GLY A 304 -9.23 0.36 -23.26
N LEU A 305 -8.25 0.21 -22.36
CA LEU A 305 -6.88 0.64 -22.62
C LEU A 305 -6.24 -0.16 -23.75
N LYS A 306 -6.42 -1.48 -23.82
CA LYS A 306 -5.94 -2.31 -24.95
C LYS A 306 -6.54 -1.84 -26.28
N ARG A 307 -7.84 -1.54 -26.31
CA ARG A 307 -8.52 -1.00 -27.49
C ARG A 307 -7.89 0.33 -27.92
N LEU A 308 -7.72 1.26 -26.98
CA LEU A 308 -7.14 2.59 -27.24
C LEU A 308 -5.68 2.51 -27.69
N LEU A 309 -4.88 1.60 -27.12
CA LEU A 309 -3.50 1.35 -27.54
C LEU A 309 -3.42 0.74 -28.95
N ASN A 310 -4.32 -0.18 -29.29
CA ASN A 310 -4.39 -0.72 -30.65
C ASN A 310 -4.83 0.35 -31.65
N GLU A 311 -5.80 1.20 -31.29
CA GLU A 311 -6.26 2.31 -32.13
C GLU A 311 -5.15 3.35 -32.34
N THR A 312 -4.35 3.64 -31.32
CA THR A 312 -3.28 4.66 -31.40
C THR A 312 -1.97 4.12 -31.97
N LEU A 313 -1.47 2.97 -31.51
CA LEU A 313 -0.13 2.44 -31.83
C LEU A 313 -0.14 1.05 -32.51
N GLY A 314 -1.30 0.41 -32.64
CA GLY A 314 -1.45 -0.89 -33.32
C GLY A 314 -1.40 -0.77 -34.86
N LYS A 315 -1.02 -1.88 -35.52
CA LYS A 315 -0.96 -2.01 -36.99
C LYS A 315 -2.37 -2.05 -37.59
N SER A 316 -2.52 -1.50 -38.80
CA SER A 316 -3.76 -1.45 -39.58
C SER A 316 -4.27 -2.82 -40.05
N ASP A 317 -3.37 -3.78 -40.25
CA ASP A 317 -3.68 -5.00 -41.01
C ASP A 317 -4.33 -6.12 -40.19
N GLY A 318 -4.73 -5.85 -38.93
CA GLY A 318 -5.47 -6.79 -38.07
C GLY A 318 -4.73 -8.09 -37.69
N SER A 319 -3.55 -8.34 -38.25
CA SER A 319 -2.80 -9.60 -38.16
C SER A 319 -1.96 -9.75 -36.89
N SER A 320 -1.92 -8.73 -36.03
CA SER A 320 -1.26 -8.80 -34.73
C SER A 320 -2.02 -7.91 -33.75
N GLN A 321 -2.93 -8.48 -32.97
CA GLN A 321 -3.26 -7.85 -31.69
C GLN A 321 -1.96 -7.83 -30.90
N ASN A 322 -1.36 -6.66 -30.73
CA ASN A 322 -0.27 -6.51 -29.78
C ASN A 322 -0.83 -6.98 -28.43
N ASN A 323 -0.24 -8.02 -27.87
CA ASN A 323 -0.65 -8.53 -26.58
C ASN A 323 -0.11 -7.57 -25.51
N TRP A 324 -0.85 -6.48 -25.28
CA TRP A 324 -0.49 -5.47 -24.30
C TRP A 324 -0.59 -6.05 -22.90
N LEU A 325 0.55 -6.19 -22.23
CA LEU A 325 0.61 -6.62 -20.85
C LEU A 325 0.44 -5.38 -19.96
N ILE A 326 -0.80 -5.14 -19.56
CA ILE A 326 -1.17 -4.02 -18.70
C ILE A 326 -0.99 -4.46 -17.26
N GLU A 327 -0.11 -3.77 -16.54
CA GLU A 327 0.14 -3.95 -15.12
C GLU A 327 -0.83 -3.12 -14.27
N ASP A 328 -0.64 -3.13 -12.95
CA ASP A 328 -1.49 -2.41 -12.00
C ASP A 328 -1.47 -0.89 -12.18
N THR A 329 -2.52 -0.25 -11.66
CA THR A 329 -2.69 1.21 -11.71
C THR A 329 -1.55 1.89 -10.94
N ILE A 330 -0.86 2.81 -11.59
CA ILE A 330 0.26 3.54 -10.97
C ILE A 330 -0.12 4.93 -10.46
N GLY A 331 -1.25 5.48 -10.91
CA GLY A 331 -1.72 6.76 -10.44
C GLY A 331 -3.18 7.03 -10.79
N ASN A 332 -3.81 7.90 -10.02
CA ASN A 332 -5.18 8.35 -10.24
C ASN A 332 -5.22 9.88 -10.21
N TRP A 333 -5.96 10.46 -11.15
CA TRP A 333 -6.14 11.91 -11.25
C TRP A 333 -7.61 12.24 -11.40
N TRP A 334 -8.06 13.28 -10.69
CA TRP A 334 -9.44 13.72 -10.68
C TRP A 334 -9.56 15.16 -11.16
N ARG A 335 -10.59 15.39 -11.96
CA ARG A 335 -11.02 16.72 -12.38
C ARG A 335 -12.29 17.10 -11.63
N PRO A 336 -12.26 18.12 -10.74
CA PRO A 336 -13.44 18.48 -9.95
C PRO A 336 -14.49 19.25 -10.76
N ASN A 337 -14.06 20.08 -11.71
CA ASN A 337 -14.87 21.05 -12.46
C ASN A 337 -14.69 20.87 -13.99
N PHE A 338 -15.53 21.53 -14.80
CA PHE A 338 -15.39 21.56 -16.26
C PHE A 338 -14.32 22.56 -16.73
N GLU A 339 -13.14 22.44 -16.13
CA GLU A 339 -11.99 23.33 -16.30
C GLU A 339 -10.70 22.50 -16.34
N ALA A 340 -9.59 23.11 -16.76
CA ALA A 340 -8.31 22.43 -16.97
C ALA A 340 -7.66 21.77 -15.73
N PRO A 341 -7.74 22.31 -14.50
CA PRO A 341 -7.03 21.76 -13.34
C PRO A 341 -7.40 20.30 -13.00
N ARG A 342 -6.39 19.53 -12.60
CA ARG A 342 -6.50 18.12 -12.19
C ARG A 342 -5.67 17.89 -10.93
N TYR A 343 -6.11 16.98 -10.07
CA TYR A 343 -5.46 16.70 -8.79
C TYR A 343 -5.25 15.20 -8.60
N PRO A 344 -4.17 14.77 -7.91
CA PRO A 344 -3.90 13.37 -7.62
C PRO A 344 -4.73 12.83 -6.43
N TYR A 345 -5.78 13.56 -6.03
CA TYR A 345 -6.74 13.21 -4.99
C TYR A 345 -8.09 13.86 -5.34
N ILE A 346 -9.18 13.45 -4.68
CA ILE A 346 -10.47 14.13 -4.77
C ILE A 346 -10.44 15.34 -3.81
N PRO A 347 -10.54 16.58 -4.30
CA PRO A 347 -10.48 17.76 -3.42
C PRO A 347 -11.61 17.79 -2.38
N ALA A 348 -11.37 18.44 -1.25
CA ALA A 348 -12.36 18.57 -0.18
C ALA A 348 -13.69 19.14 -0.69
N HIS A 349 -14.80 18.61 -0.18
CA HIS A 349 -16.18 18.97 -0.54
C HIS A 349 -16.60 18.64 -1.99
N VAL A 350 -15.74 18.02 -2.81
CA VAL A 350 -16.10 17.56 -4.16
C VAL A 350 -16.69 16.15 -4.07
N THR A 351 -18.01 16.04 -4.13
CA THR A 351 -18.72 14.74 -4.12
C THR A 351 -18.91 14.13 -5.50
N LYS A 352 -18.87 14.96 -6.56
CA LYS A 352 -19.12 14.54 -7.95
C LYS A 352 -18.05 15.12 -8.91
N PRO A 353 -16.85 14.52 -8.96
CA PRO A 353 -15.83 14.89 -9.95
C PRO A 353 -16.34 14.64 -11.38
N LYS A 354 -15.84 15.42 -12.34
CA LYS A 354 -16.27 15.39 -13.75
C LYS A 354 -15.50 14.38 -14.58
N GLU A 355 -14.25 14.12 -14.22
CA GLU A 355 -13.39 13.15 -14.91
C GLU A 355 -12.51 12.43 -13.89
N HIS A 356 -12.37 11.11 -14.05
CA HIS A 356 -11.38 10.29 -13.35
C HIS A 356 -10.46 9.66 -14.39
N ILE A 357 -9.16 9.94 -14.27
CA ILE A 357 -8.11 9.47 -15.16
C ILE A 357 -7.28 8.44 -14.38
N LYS A 358 -7.18 7.22 -14.91
CA LYS A 358 -6.30 6.17 -14.37
C LYS A 358 -5.05 6.00 -15.23
N LEU A 359 -3.90 5.96 -14.59
CA LEU A 359 -2.61 5.70 -15.22
C LEU A 359 -2.24 4.23 -15.03
N TYR A 360 -1.90 3.54 -16.12
CA TYR A 360 -1.48 2.15 -16.09
C TYR A 360 -0.08 2.01 -16.67
N LEU A 361 0.77 1.23 -16.00
CA LEU A 361 2.04 0.82 -16.57
C LEU A 361 1.79 -0.31 -17.58
N VAL A 362 2.36 -0.21 -18.77
CA VAL A 362 2.22 -1.23 -19.81
C VAL A 362 3.59 -1.78 -20.16
N GLN A 363 3.80 -3.06 -19.85
CA GLN A 363 5.05 -3.73 -20.17
C GLN A 363 5.14 -4.00 -21.66
N LEU A 364 6.28 -3.62 -22.23
CA LEU A 364 6.62 -3.90 -23.60
C LEU A 364 7.37 -5.24 -23.69
N GLY A 365 7.10 -6.01 -24.74
CA GLY A 365 7.95 -7.16 -25.07
C GLY A 365 9.33 -6.72 -25.55
N GLU A 366 10.27 -7.66 -25.63
CA GLU A 366 11.67 -7.38 -26.01
C GLU A 366 11.80 -6.61 -27.33
N LYS A 367 10.90 -6.87 -28.28
CA LYS A 367 10.82 -6.18 -29.57
C LYS A 367 9.36 -5.91 -29.90
N ALA A 368 9.06 -4.72 -30.40
CA ALA A 368 7.73 -4.39 -30.91
C ALA A 368 7.81 -3.42 -32.10
N ILE A 369 6.74 -3.42 -32.89
CA ILE A 369 6.56 -2.51 -34.02
C ILE A 369 5.34 -1.64 -33.71
N PHE A 370 5.56 -0.34 -33.56
CA PHE A 370 4.48 0.63 -33.34
C PHE A 370 4.10 1.28 -34.67
N ALA A 371 2.81 1.34 -34.99
CA ALA A 371 2.31 2.11 -36.12
C ALA A 371 1.75 3.44 -35.63
N VAL A 372 2.54 4.50 -35.76
CA VAL A 372 2.24 5.84 -35.24
C VAL A 372 1.46 6.63 -36.30
N PRO A 373 0.34 7.30 -35.95
CA PRO A 373 -0.38 8.14 -36.90
C PRO A 373 0.50 9.29 -37.39
N ARG A 374 0.50 9.57 -38.70
CA ARG A 374 1.42 10.56 -39.33
C ARG A 374 1.37 11.97 -38.75
N ASN A 375 0.29 12.35 -38.06
CA ASN A 375 0.15 13.65 -37.41
C ASN A 375 0.74 13.68 -35.99
N TYR A 376 1.16 12.54 -35.44
CA TYR A 376 1.88 12.45 -34.17
C TYR A 376 3.33 12.04 -34.41
N LYS A 377 4.20 12.49 -33.52
CA LYS A 377 5.55 11.96 -33.38
C LYS A 377 5.64 11.21 -32.06
N LEU A 378 6.11 9.97 -32.09
CA LEU A 378 6.41 9.22 -30.87
C LEU A 378 7.83 9.57 -30.44
N VAL A 379 7.98 10.11 -29.23
CA VAL A 379 9.26 10.52 -28.65
C VAL A 379 9.52 9.76 -27.36
N ALA A 380 10.78 9.46 -27.08
CA ALA A 380 11.21 8.87 -25.81
C ALA A 380 11.78 9.98 -24.93
N ALA A 381 11.06 10.37 -23.88
CA ALA A 381 11.48 11.43 -22.97
C ALA A 381 12.13 10.82 -21.71
N PRO A 382 13.40 11.15 -21.39
CA PRO A 382 14.05 10.66 -20.18
C PRO A 382 13.41 11.24 -18.92
N LEU A 383 13.43 10.48 -17.82
CA LEU A 383 12.79 10.90 -16.56
C LEU A 383 13.29 12.26 -16.03
N PHE A 384 14.56 12.60 -16.21
CA PHE A 384 15.11 13.89 -15.76
C PHE A 384 14.57 15.09 -16.53
N GLU A 385 14.09 14.91 -17.76
CA GLU A 385 13.49 15.99 -18.56
C GLU A 385 12.04 16.27 -18.11
N LEU A 386 11.37 15.22 -17.62
CA LEU A 386 9.99 15.29 -17.13
C LEU A 386 9.93 15.86 -15.71
N TYR A 387 10.92 15.52 -14.87
CA TYR A 387 10.93 15.91 -13.46
C TYR A 387 10.88 17.43 -13.29
N ASP A 388 9.92 17.90 -12.48
CA ASP A 388 9.69 19.32 -12.17
C ASP A 388 9.39 20.22 -13.40
N ASN A 389 9.00 19.63 -14.53
CA ASN A 389 8.72 20.34 -15.77
C ASN A 389 7.22 20.36 -16.13
N ALA A 390 6.39 20.80 -15.19
CA ALA A 390 4.94 20.89 -15.39
C ALA A 390 4.54 21.93 -16.46
N GLN A 391 5.39 22.92 -16.74
CA GLN A 391 5.12 23.93 -17.77
C GLN A 391 5.20 23.34 -19.18
N GLY A 392 6.16 22.45 -19.45
CA GLY A 392 6.32 21.80 -20.75
C GLY A 392 5.42 20.57 -20.93
N TYR A 393 5.32 19.73 -19.90
CA TYR A 393 4.71 18.40 -20.00
C TYR A 393 3.35 18.28 -19.29
N GLY A 394 2.93 19.29 -18.53
CA GLY A 394 1.73 19.25 -17.71
C GLY A 394 1.93 18.42 -16.42
N PRO A 395 1.02 18.56 -15.44
CA PRO A 395 1.22 18.05 -14.08
C PRO A 395 1.24 16.52 -13.97
N ILE A 396 0.56 15.81 -14.90
CA ILE A 396 0.50 14.35 -14.90
C ILE A 396 1.84 13.78 -15.37
N ILE A 397 2.34 14.22 -16.54
CA ILE A 397 3.56 13.68 -17.12
C ILE A 397 4.78 14.08 -16.29
N SER A 398 4.80 15.31 -15.74
CA SER A 398 5.93 15.78 -14.94
C SER A 398 6.08 15.09 -13.58
N SER A 399 5.04 14.41 -13.10
CA SER A 399 5.06 13.64 -11.84
C SER A 399 5.43 12.17 -12.04
N LEU A 400 5.51 11.68 -13.28
CA LEU A 400 5.87 10.28 -13.57
C LEU A 400 7.19 9.83 -12.94
N PRO A 401 8.27 10.64 -12.87
CA PRO A 401 9.49 10.21 -12.20
C PRO A 401 9.30 9.83 -10.72
N GLN A 402 8.38 10.50 -10.00
CA GLN A 402 8.05 10.19 -8.61
C GLN A 402 7.21 8.92 -8.49
N VAL A 403 6.32 8.68 -9.46
CA VAL A 403 5.44 7.51 -9.48
C VAL A 403 6.19 6.23 -9.87
N LEU A 404 7.21 6.37 -10.71
CA LEU A 404 8.06 5.29 -11.22
C LEU A 404 9.32 5.04 -10.38
N SER A 405 9.49 5.72 -9.25
CA SER A 405 10.66 5.53 -8.37
C SER A 405 10.51 4.36 -7.40
N ARG A 406 9.30 3.84 -7.21
CA ARG A 406 9.03 2.54 -6.58
C ARG A 406 9.31 1.43 -7.59
#